data_AF-A0A3S0EC86-F1
#
_entry.id   AF-A0A3S0EC86-F1
#
_cell.length_a   1.000
_cell.length_b   1.000
_cell.length_c   1.000
_cell.angle_alpha   90.00
_cell.angle_beta   90.00
_cell.angle_gamma   90.00
#
_symmetry.space_group_name_H-M   'P 1'
#
loop_
_entity.id
_entity.type
_entity.pdbx_description
1 polymer ?
#
loop_
_entity_poly.entity_id
_entity_poly.type
_entity_poly.pdbx_seq_one_letter_code
_entity_poly.pdbx_strand_id
1 'polypeptide(L)' 'MRLLSTPEASEYLAKRGIYRSPQTLRTYRCTPGRGPAFRKIGRDVGYEPLAIDAWADSIISPEINSTAEAA' A
#
# COMPACT_ATOMS: atom_id res chain seq x y z
N MET A 1 -14.10 -12.74 0.36
CA MET A 1 -12.99 -11.75 0.32
C MET A 1 -13.58 -10.36 0.41
N ARG A 2 -13.16 -9.54 1.39
CA ARG A 2 -13.61 -8.15 1.53
C ARG A 2 -12.58 -7.22 0.89
N LEU A 3 -13.03 -6.38 -0.03
CA LEU A 3 -12.21 -5.36 -0.66
C LEU A 3 -12.34 -4.06 0.13
N LEU A 4 -11.21 -3.40 0.38
CA LEU A 4 -11.12 -2.14 1.10
C LEU A 4 -11.18 -0.99 0.09
N SER A 5 -12.03 -0.01 0.35
CA SER A 5 -12.06 1.24 -0.41
C SER A 5 -10.73 2.00 -0.25
N THR A 6 -10.47 3.00 -1.10
CA THR A 6 -9.27 3.86 -0.94
C THR A 6 -9.09 4.46 0.47
N PRO A 7 -10.13 5.01 1.13
CA PRO A 7 -9.99 5.48 2.51
C PRO A 7 -9.70 4.34 3.50
N GLU A 8 -10.41 3.22 3.39
CA GLU A 8 -10.19 2.05 4.25
C GLU A 8 -8.76 1.49 4.09
N ALA A 9 -8.22 1.49 2.87
CA ALA A 9 -6.84 1.07 2.58
C ALA A 9 -5.81 2.03 3.19
N SER A 10 -6.09 3.34 3.18
CA SER A 10 -5.26 4.36 3.83
C SER A 10 -5.23 4.16 5.34
N GLU A 11 -6.38 3.93 5.97
CA GLU A 11 -6.48 3.63 7.40
C GLU A 11 -5.81 2.29 7.76
N TYR A 12 -5.95 1.28 6.89
CA TYR A 12 -5.32 -0.02 7.07
C TYR A 12 -3.79 0.09 7.08
N LEU A 13 -3.23 0.86 6.14
CA LEU A 13 -1.79 1.16 6.10
C LEU A 13 -1.33 1.95 7.32
N ALA A 14 -2.13 2.94 7.77
CA ALA A 14 -1.81 3.72 8.96
C ALA A 14 -1.75 2.86 10.23
N LYS A 15 -2.65 1.87 10.38
CA LYS A 15 -2.61 0.89 11.48
C LYS A 15 -1.35 0.02 11.47
N ARG A 16 -0.73 -0.16 10.30
CA ARG A 16 0.56 -0.84 10.12
C ARG A 16 1.77 0.09 10.28
N GLY A 17 1.57 1.35 10.65
CA GLY A 17 2.64 2.35 10.79
C GLY A 17 3.04 3.02 9.48
N ILE A 18 2.35 2.74 8.37
CA ILE A 18 2.63 3.30 7.05
C ILE A 18 1.62 4.40 6.74
N TYR A 19 2.00 5.65 6.94
CA TYR A 19 1.11 6.78 6.65
C TYR A 19 1.06 7.09 5.16
N ARG A 20 -0.07 6.80 4.53
CA ARG A 20 -0.36 7.14 3.13
C ARG A 20 -1.75 7.74 3.03
N SER A 21 -1.84 8.99 2.60
CA SER A 21 -3.12 9.66 2.37
C SER A 21 -3.89 8.99 1.23
N PRO A 22 -5.23 9.04 1.22
CA PRO A 22 -6.03 8.48 0.12
C PRO A 22 -5.71 9.15 -1.23
N GLN A 23 -5.29 10.42 -1.22
CA GLN A 23 -4.78 11.11 -2.41
C GLN A 23 -3.47 10.47 -2.92
N THR A 24 -2.55 10.09 -2.02
CA THR A 24 -1.31 9.38 -2.38
C THR A 24 -1.61 8.03 -3.01
N LEU A 25 -2.57 7.27 -2.46
CA LEU A 25 -3.00 5.99 -3.03
C LEU A 25 -3.61 6.15 -4.43
N ARG A 26 -4.37 7.23 -4.66
CA ARG A 26 -4.87 7.57 -6.00
C ARG A 26 -3.74 7.88 -6.96
N THR A 27 -2.73 8.63 -6.53
CA THR A 27 -1.54 8.90 -7.35
C THR A 27 -0.77 7.60 -7.66
N TYR A 28 -0.56 6.75 -6.66
CA TYR A 28 0.14 5.47 -6.83
C TYR A 28 -0.60 4.52 -7.77
N ARG A 29 -1.93 4.60 -7.87
CA ARG A 29 -2.69 3.83 -8.88
C ARG A 29 -2.32 4.24 -10.31
N CYS A 30 -2.00 5.51 -10.52
CA CYS A 30 -1.68 6.08 -11.83
C CYS A 30 -0.20 5.86 -12.19
N THR A 31 0.66 5.59 -11.21
CA THR A 31 2.08 5.33 -11.44
C THR A 31 2.36 3.82 -11.37
N PRO A 32 2.77 3.18 -12.47
CA PRO A 32 3.09 1.76 -12.45
C PRO A 32 4.20 1.45 -11.43
N GLY A 33 3.99 0.40 -10.63
CA GLY A 33 4.99 -0.11 -9.68
C GLY A 33 5.13 0.64 -8.35
N ARG A 34 4.34 1.70 -8.09
CA ARG A 34 4.44 2.44 -6.81
C ARG A 34 3.43 2.07 -5.74
N GLY A 35 2.32 1.43 -6.09
CA GLY A 35 1.20 1.21 -5.18
C GLY A 35 0.80 -0.25 -4.98
N PRO A 36 -0.04 -0.51 -3.97
CA PRO A 36 -0.62 -1.84 -3.76
C PRO A 36 -1.54 -2.21 -4.93
N ALA A 37 -1.62 -3.50 -5.22
CA ALA A 37 -2.50 -4.00 -6.27
C ALA A 37 -3.96 -3.65 -5.96
N PHE A 38 -4.67 -3.15 -6.97
CA PHE A 38 -6.06 -2.74 -6.86
C PHE A 38 -6.92 -3.49 -7.87
N ARG A 39 -8.19 -3.71 -7.50
CA ARG A 39 -9.23 -4.22 -8.38
C ARG A 39 -10.22 -3.12 -8.68
N LYS A 40 -10.62 -3.00 -9.95
CA LYS A 40 -11.73 -2.14 -10.35
C LYS A 40 -13.06 -2.83 -10.02
N ILE A 41 -13.97 -2.09 -9.39
CA ILE A 41 -15.33 -2.52 -9.08
C ILE A 41 -16.26 -1.47 -9.68
N GLY A 42 -16.58 -1.61 -10.98
CA GLY A 42 -17.31 -0.58 -11.72
C GLY A 42 -16.54 0.75 -11.75
N ARG A 43 -17.09 1.78 -11.10
CA ARG A 43 -16.47 3.11 -10.99
C ARG A 43 -15.52 3.22 -9.79
N ASP A 44 -15.61 2.30 -8.85
CA ASP A 44 -14.84 2.26 -7.63
C ASP A 44 -13.58 1.40 -7.76
N VAL A 45 -12.67 1.57 -6.81
CA VAL A 45 -11.45 0.78 -6.68
C VAL A 45 -11.40 0.15 -5.29
N GLY A 46 -11.17 -1.15 -5.27
CA GLY A 46 -11.01 -1.95 -4.08
C GLY A 46 -9.61 -2.51 -3.97
N TYR A 47 -9.08 -2.50 -2.75
CA TYR A 47 -7.78 -3.06 -2.40
C TYR A 47 -8.00 -4.32 -1.59
N GLU A 48 -7.32 -5.40 -1.95
CA GLU A 48 -7.34 -6.60 -1.12
C GLU A 48 -6.37 -6.40 0.04
N PRO A 49 -6.74 -6.68 1.30
CA PRO A 49 -5.85 -6.50 2.44
C PRO A 49 -4.52 -7.24 2.25
N LEU A 50 -4.54 -8.45 1.68
CA LEU A 50 -3.34 -9.22 1.37
C LEU A 50 -2.41 -8.49 0.38
N ALA A 51 -2.98 -7.81 -0.62
CA ALA A 51 -2.19 -7.05 -1.59
C ALA A 51 -1.62 -5.75 -0.98
N ILE A 52 -2.35 -5.13 -0.05
CA ILE A 52 -1.81 -4.01 0.73
C ILE A 52 -0.65 -4.49 1.60
N ASP A 53 -0.79 -5.67 2.20
CA ASP A 53 0.22 -6.32 3.04
C ASP A 53 1.50 -6.61 2.26
N ALA A 54 1.38 -7.29 1.12
CA ALA A 54 2.51 -7.63 0.25
C ALA A 54 3.23 -6.38 -0.27
N TRP A 55 2.49 -5.32 -0.59
CA TRP A 55 3.09 -4.04 -0.98
C TRP A 55 3.76 -3.34 0.20
N ALA A 56 3.14 -3.34 1.37
CA ALA A 56 3.73 -2.81 2.59
C ALA A 56 5.06 -3.49 2.90
N ASP A 57 5.10 -4.82 2.81
CA ASP A 57 6.31 -5.61 2.97
C ASP A 57 7.37 -5.26 1.91
N SER A 58 6.95 -5.04 0.66
CA SER A 58 7.87 -4.65 -0.43
C SER A 58 8.49 -3.25 -0.26
N ILE A 59 7.88 -2.35 0.52
CA ILE A 59 8.41 -1.00 0.77
C ILE A 59 9.11 -0.87 2.13
N ILE A 60 8.88 -1.83 3.03
CA ILE A 60 9.62 -1.93 4.28
C ILE A 60 10.95 -2.59 3.93
N SER A 61 12.04 -1.84 4.03
CA SER A 61 13.37 -2.43 3.89
C SER A 61 13.54 -3.57 4.90
N PRO A 62 14.27 -4.64 4.56
CA PRO A 62 14.61 -5.68 5.52
C PRO A 62 15.27 -5.06 6.76
N GLU A 63 15.11 -5.71 7.92
CA GLU A 63 15.68 -5.27 9.20
C GLU A 63 17.19 -5.03 9.06
N ILE A 64 17.55 -3.77 8.87
CA ILE A 64 18.94 -3.32 8.79
C ILE A 64 19.50 -3.25 10.21
N ASN A 65 20.26 -4.28 10.59
CA ASN A 65 20.96 -4.36 11.88
C ASN A 65 22.25 -3.52 11.90
N SER A 66 22.63 -2.91 10.77
CA SER A 66 23.80 -2.06 10.66
C SER A 66 23.64 -1.04 9.54
N THR A 67 23.89 0.23 9.87
CA THR A 67 23.83 1.38 8.95
C THR A 67 24.91 1.38 7.85
N ALA A 68 25.70 0.30 7.75
CA ALA A 68 26.79 0.14 6.79
C ALA A 68 26.41 -0.70 5.55
N GLU A 69 25.25 -1.38 5.55
CA GLU A 69 24.82 -2.23 4.42
C GLU A 69 23.91 -1.50 3.41
N ALA A 70 23.71 -0.19 3.55
CA ALA A 70 22.85 0.63 2.69
C ALA A 70 23.64 1.48 1.67
N ALA A 71 24.68 0.92 1.04
CA ALA A 71 25.49 1.58 0.01
C ALA A 71 25.29 0.94 -1.37
#